data_AF-A0A7Y2T382-F1
#
_entry.id   AF-A0A7Y2T382-F1
#
_cell.length_a   1.000
_cell.length_b   1.000
_cell.length_c   1.000
_cell.angle_alpha   90.00
_cell.angle_beta   90.00
_cell.angle_gamma   90.00
#
_symmetry.space_group_name_H-M   'P 1'
#
loop_
_entity.id
_entity.type
_entity.pdbx_description
1 polymer ?
#
loop_
_entity_poly.entity_id
_entity_poly.type
_entity_poly.pdbx_seq_one_letter_code
_entity_poly.pdbx_strand_id
1 'polypeptide(L)'
;MKSFIAFLRSRVFLINLGLALVAVFIIVYLSMQWLKSSTHHGEFVEVPDLSKLTVTEMRETLQTAGLRYEVLDSANFDPNYPRFSIIEQDPPAGNQVKTNRKIYVTVNPSGYKKVTIPQIIQVTQRNAESMLRAVGLEVDRISYIDQLGKDMVYYIRHKGKAVKPGDKLPKTSKIELICGNGTIPGSARVKDDSR
;
A
#
# COMPACT_ATOMS: atom_id res chain seq x y z
N MET A 1 32.02 -46.98 48.57
CA MET A 1 31.78 -47.28 47.13
C MET A 1 31.12 -48.64 46.87
N LYS A 2 31.58 -49.76 47.46
CA LYS A 2 30.99 -51.09 47.23
C LYS A 2 29.49 -51.22 47.59
N SER A 3 29.03 -50.56 48.65
CA SER A 3 27.61 -50.55 49.07
C SER A 3 26.68 -49.81 48.11
N PHE A 4 27.16 -48.72 47.49
CA PHE A 4 26.39 -47.92 46.54
C PHE A 4 26.17 -48.66 45.22
N ILE A 5 27.20 -49.36 44.72
CA ILE A 5 27.12 -50.18 43.51
C ILE A 5 26.20 -51.40 43.73
N ALA A 6 26.22 -51.99 44.93
CA ALA A 6 25.31 -53.08 45.29
C ALA A 6 23.83 -52.63 45.35
N PHE A 7 23.58 -51.39 45.81
CA PHE A 7 22.24 -50.80 45.82
C PHE A 7 21.70 -50.53 44.41
N LEU A 8 22.52 -50.00 43.50
CA LEU A 8 22.17 -49.77 42.09
C LEU A 8 21.85 -51.06 41.32
N ARG A 9 22.35 -52.22 41.78
CA ARG A 9 22.04 -53.55 41.24
C ARG A 9 20.91 -54.27 41.99
N SER A 10 20.35 -53.67 43.02
CA SER A 10 19.26 -54.29 43.79
C SER A 10 17.99 -54.40 42.94
N ARG A 11 17.22 -55.47 43.14
CA ARG A 11 15.94 -55.67 42.43
C ARG A 11 14.97 -54.51 42.67
N VAL A 12 14.96 -53.96 43.88
CA VAL A 12 14.08 -52.84 44.27
C VAL A 12 14.45 -51.56 43.51
N PHE A 13 15.74 -51.24 43.39
CA PHE A 13 16.19 -50.07 42.63
C PHE A 13 15.83 -50.22 41.14
N LEU A 14 16.07 -51.39 40.53
CA LEU A 14 15.75 -51.63 39.13
C LEU A 14 14.24 -51.59 38.84
N ILE A 15 13.40 -52.06 39.76
CA ILE A 15 11.94 -51.97 39.65
C ILE A 15 11.48 -50.51 39.71
N ASN A 16 11.96 -49.73 40.68
CA ASN A 16 11.61 -48.30 40.79
C ASN A 16 12.13 -47.49 39.60
N LEU A 17 13.33 -47.81 39.08
CA LEU A 17 13.88 -47.18 37.88
C LEU A 17 13.04 -47.51 36.65
N GLY A 18 12.63 -48.78 36.49
CA GLY A 18 11.73 -49.19 35.42
C GLY A 18 10.37 -48.48 35.50
N LEU A 19 9.77 -48.41 36.69
CA LEU A 19 8.51 -47.68 36.93
C LEU A 19 8.65 -46.19 36.64
N ALA A 20 9.76 -45.57 37.05
CA ALA A 20 10.05 -44.17 36.76
C ALA A 20 10.16 -43.92 35.24
N LEU A 21 10.86 -44.80 34.51
CA LEU A 21 10.97 -44.70 33.05
C LEU A 21 9.61 -44.87 32.36
N VAL A 22 8.78 -45.81 32.80
CA VAL A 22 7.42 -46.00 32.28
C VAL A 22 6.54 -44.79 32.58
N ALA A 23 6.61 -44.23 33.80
CA ALA A 23 5.87 -43.03 34.18
C ALA A 23 6.28 -41.83 33.32
N VAL A 24 7.59 -41.61 33.12
CA VAL A 24 8.09 -40.55 32.23
C VAL A 24 7.61 -40.76 30.81
N PHE A 25 7.66 -41.98 30.29
CA PHE A 25 7.18 -42.30 28.94
C PHE A 25 5.67 -42.00 28.80
N ILE A 26 4.86 -42.38 29.78
CA ILE A 26 3.42 -42.09 29.81
C ILE A 26 3.17 -40.58 29.85
N ILE A 27 3.89 -39.83 30.69
CA ILE A 27 3.76 -38.37 30.78
C ILE A 27 4.13 -37.71 29.45
N VAL A 28 5.23 -38.12 28.81
CA VAL A 28 5.64 -37.61 27.49
C VAL A 28 4.60 -37.95 26.41
N TYR A 29 4.07 -39.17 26.41
CA TYR A 29 3.05 -39.59 25.45
C TYR A 29 1.73 -38.81 25.62
N LEU A 30 1.24 -38.68 26.86
CA LEU A 30 0.02 -37.93 27.16
C LEU A 30 0.18 -36.44 26.87
N SER A 31 1.33 -35.85 27.22
CA SER A 31 1.62 -34.45 26.91
C SER A 31 1.70 -34.21 25.40
N MET A 32 2.30 -35.13 24.63
CA MET A 32 2.32 -35.06 23.16
C MET A 32 0.90 -35.13 22.56
N GLN A 33 0.04 -36.03 23.04
CA GLN A 33 -1.36 -36.12 22.59
C GLN A 33 -2.16 -34.87 22.93
N TRP A 34 -1.98 -34.33 24.14
CA TRP A 34 -2.61 -33.09 24.56
C TRP A 34 -2.14 -31.89 23.71
N LEU A 35 -0.84 -31.80 23.43
CA LEU A 35 -0.28 -30.74 22.57
C LEU A 35 -0.88 -30.81 21.16
N LYS A 36 -0.99 -32.00 20.58
CA LYS A 36 -1.51 -32.20 19.21
C LYS A 36 -2.97 -31.76 19.10
N SER A 37 -3.79 -32.10 20.10
CA SER A 37 -5.19 -31.70 20.18
C SER A 37 -5.35 -30.18 20.42
N SER A 38 -4.59 -29.61 21.35
CA SER A 38 -4.71 -28.20 21.70
C SER A 38 -4.22 -27.25 20.59
N THR A 39 -3.23 -27.67 19.78
CA THR A 39 -2.58 -26.78 18.79
C THR A 39 -3.13 -26.89 17.37
N HIS A 40 -4.12 -27.75 17.11
CA HIS A 40 -4.64 -28.05 15.75
C HIS A 40 -3.48 -28.26 14.75
N HIS A 41 -2.53 -29.10 15.15
CA HIS A 41 -1.28 -29.27 14.42
C HIS A 41 -1.54 -30.01 13.09
N GLY A 42 -1.39 -29.30 11.97
CA GLY A 42 -1.53 -29.87 10.62
C GLY A 42 -2.78 -29.45 9.85
N GLU A 43 -3.68 -28.67 10.45
CA GLU A 43 -4.81 -28.08 9.72
C GLU A 43 -4.40 -26.75 9.10
N PHE A 44 -4.39 -26.71 7.77
CA PHE A 44 -4.10 -25.54 6.98
C PHE A 44 -5.28 -25.22 6.07
N VAL A 45 -5.49 -23.93 5.85
CA VAL A 45 -6.41 -23.38 4.89
C VAL A 45 -5.57 -22.76 3.78
N GLU A 46 -5.93 -23.03 2.54
CA GLU A 46 -5.34 -22.37 1.38
C GLU A 46 -5.89 -20.94 1.27
N VAL A 47 -4.99 -19.98 1.07
CA VAL A 47 -5.38 -18.57 0.90
C VAL A 47 -6.02 -18.40 -0.48
N PRO A 48 -7.28 -17.95 -0.56
CA PRO A 48 -7.94 -17.72 -1.84
C PRO A 48 -7.33 -16.53 -2.59
N ASP A 49 -7.52 -16.50 -3.91
CA ASP A 49 -7.21 -15.31 -4.71
C ASP A 49 -8.32 -14.26 -4.55
N LEU A 50 -7.94 -13.11 -4.00
CA LEU A 50 -8.82 -11.98 -3.75
C LEU A 50 -8.68 -10.90 -4.82
N SER A 51 -7.72 -11.04 -5.75
CA SER A 51 -7.40 -10.04 -6.75
C SER A 51 -8.64 -9.63 -7.54
N LYS A 52 -8.84 -8.32 -7.69
CA LYS A 52 -9.98 -7.70 -8.41
C LYS A 52 -11.36 -7.92 -7.81
N LEU A 53 -11.51 -8.71 -6.74
CA LEU A 53 -12.76 -8.82 -6.01
C LEU A 53 -13.13 -7.50 -5.33
N THR A 54 -14.41 -7.22 -5.21
CA THR A 54 -14.90 -6.13 -4.35
C THR A 54 -14.66 -6.47 -2.88
N VAL A 55 -14.69 -5.45 -2.01
CA VAL A 55 -14.57 -5.66 -0.55
C VAL A 55 -15.66 -6.59 0.00
N THR A 56 -16.84 -6.60 -0.60
CA THR A 56 -17.95 -7.49 -0.21
C THR A 56 -17.67 -8.94 -0.61
N GLU A 57 -17.30 -9.18 -1.88
CA GLU A 57 -16.97 -10.52 -2.38
C GLU A 57 -15.76 -11.12 -1.66
N MET A 58 -14.72 -10.30 -1.42
CA MET A 58 -13.55 -10.71 -0.65
C MET A 58 -13.93 -11.14 0.77
N ARG A 59 -14.82 -10.40 1.43
CA ARG A 59 -15.30 -10.72 2.78
C ARG A 59 -16.00 -12.08 2.80
N GLU A 60 -16.91 -12.31 1.88
CA GLU A 60 -17.63 -13.59 1.77
C GLU A 60 -16.65 -14.73 1.51
N THR A 61 -15.73 -14.56 0.56
CA THR A 61 -14.70 -15.54 0.21
C THR A 61 -13.83 -15.92 1.43
N LEU A 62 -13.35 -14.94 2.18
CA LEU A 62 -12.53 -15.20 3.37
C LEU A 62 -13.34 -15.79 4.53
N GLN A 63 -14.60 -15.38 4.69
CA GLN A 63 -15.48 -15.97 5.71
C GLN A 63 -15.74 -17.46 5.42
N THR A 64 -16.02 -17.83 4.17
CA THR A 64 -16.18 -19.23 3.75
C THR A 64 -14.90 -20.04 3.98
N ALA A 65 -13.73 -19.44 3.76
CA ALA A 65 -12.44 -20.06 4.04
C ALA A 65 -12.08 -20.12 5.54
N GLY A 66 -12.86 -19.51 6.44
CA GLY A 66 -12.53 -19.43 7.87
C GLY A 66 -11.32 -18.53 8.17
N LEU A 67 -11.08 -17.54 7.33
CA LEU A 67 -10.00 -16.56 7.42
C LEU A 67 -10.54 -15.19 7.84
N ARG A 68 -9.67 -14.38 8.46
CA ARG A 68 -9.97 -12.98 8.82
C ARG A 68 -9.26 -12.05 7.84
N TYR A 69 -9.67 -10.79 7.80
CA TYR A 69 -8.98 -9.77 7.02
C TYR A 69 -8.70 -8.51 7.82
N GLU A 70 -7.74 -7.74 7.33
CA GLU A 70 -7.48 -6.36 7.74
C GLU A 70 -7.16 -5.53 6.50
N VAL A 71 -7.88 -4.42 6.33
CA VAL A 71 -7.68 -3.51 5.21
C VAL A 71 -6.58 -2.54 5.57
N LEU A 72 -5.59 -2.39 4.70
CA LEU A 72 -4.51 -1.42 4.86
C LEU A 72 -4.94 -0.06 4.29
N ASP A 73 -4.67 1.02 5.02
CA ASP A 73 -5.08 2.39 4.67
C ASP A 73 -4.17 3.06 3.62
N SER A 74 -3.22 2.32 3.06
CA SER A 74 -2.12 2.86 2.24
C SER A 74 -2.14 2.30 0.82
N ALA A 75 -3.11 2.72 0.01
CA ALA A 75 -3.22 2.30 -1.39
C ALA A 75 -2.97 3.45 -2.36
N ASN A 76 -2.11 3.22 -3.36
CA ASN A 76 -2.08 4.05 -4.56
C ASN A 76 -3.13 3.53 -5.54
N PHE A 77 -3.78 4.44 -6.26
CA PHE A 77 -4.72 4.07 -7.30
C PHE A 77 -4.00 3.33 -8.44
N ASP A 78 -4.53 2.16 -8.81
CA ASP A 78 -4.10 1.40 -9.97
C ASP A 78 -5.22 1.39 -11.03
N PRO A 79 -5.00 1.94 -12.24
CA PRO A 79 -6.01 1.95 -13.30
C PRO A 79 -6.31 0.57 -13.90
N ASN A 80 -5.48 -0.46 -13.66
CA ASN A 80 -5.70 -1.83 -14.14
C ASN A 80 -6.72 -2.60 -13.30
N TYR A 81 -7.10 -2.04 -12.15
CA TYR A 81 -8.03 -2.65 -11.20
C TYR A 81 -9.33 -1.84 -11.12
N PRO A 82 -10.49 -2.48 -10.90
CA PRO A 82 -11.73 -1.78 -10.61
C PRO A 82 -11.61 -0.87 -9.37
N ARG A 83 -12.50 0.12 -9.26
CA ARG A 83 -12.56 0.96 -8.06
C ARG A 83 -13.03 0.12 -6.88
N PHE A 84 -12.43 0.31 -5.71
CA PHE A 84 -12.74 -0.41 -4.48
C PHE A 84 -12.58 -1.94 -4.56
N SER A 85 -11.77 -2.43 -5.50
CA SER A 85 -11.38 -3.84 -5.54
C SER A 85 -10.08 -4.09 -4.80
N ILE A 86 -9.79 -5.34 -4.45
CA ILE A 86 -8.49 -5.72 -3.88
C ILE A 86 -7.41 -5.66 -4.96
N ILE A 87 -6.32 -4.98 -4.66
CA ILE A 87 -5.14 -4.86 -5.54
C ILE A 87 -3.98 -5.74 -5.08
N GLU A 88 -3.91 -6.01 -3.78
CA GLU A 88 -2.83 -6.76 -3.16
C GLU A 88 -3.37 -7.48 -1.94
N GLN A 89 -2.79 -8.66 -1.67
CA GLN A 89 -3.05 -9.44 -0.48
C GLN A 89 -1.75 -10.01 0.08
N ASP A 90 -1.69 -10.14 1.40
CA ASP A 90 -0.63 -10.86 2.10
C ASP A 90 -1.24 -11.74 3.21
N PRO A 91 -0.98 -13.06 3.23
CA PRO A 91 -0.15 -13.83 2.29
C PRO A 91 -0.69 -13.93 0.85
N PRO A 92 0.18 -14.21 -0.14
CA PRO A 92 -0.23 -14.50 -1.52
C PRO A 92 -1.23 -15.65 -1.64
N ALA A 93 -2.02 -15.64 -2.72
CA ALA A 93 -2.94 -16.71 -3.05
C ALA A 93 -2.21 -18.05 -3.22
N GLY A 94 -2.86 -19.14 -2.82
CA GLY A 94 -2.30 -20.51 -2.84
C GLY A 94 -1.40 -20.84 -1.65
N ASN A 95 -1.03 -19.86 -0.80
CA ASN A 95 -0.28 -20.15 0.40
C ASN A 95 -1.12 -20.92 1.42
N GLN A 96 -0.48 -21.81 2.18
CA GLN A 96 -1.12 -22.51 3.29
C GLN A 96 -0.94 -21.75 4.60
N VAL A 97 -2.05 -21.41 5.25
CA VAL A 97 -2.06 -20.70 6.53
C VAL A 97 -2.91 -21.44 7.56
N LYS A 98 -2.69 -21.16 8.83
CA LYS A 98 -3.59 -21.67 9.88
C LYS A 98 -4.98 -21.06 9.75
N THR A 99 -6.00 -21.80 10.15
CA THR A 99 -7.37 -21.27 10.31
C THR A 99 -7.37 -20.00 11.15
N ASN A 100 -8.30 -19.08 10.87
CA ASN A 100 -8.43 -17.80 11.58
C ASN A 100 -7.19 -16.87 11.42
N ARG A 101 -6.28 -17.18 10.48
CA ARG A 101 -5.22 -16.26 10.06
C ARG A 101 -5.85 -15.01 9.48
N LYS A 102 -5.21 -13.88 9.79
CA LYS A 102 -5.57 -12.57 9.24
C LYS A 102 -4.81 -12.36 7.92
N ILE A 103 -5.56 -12.06 6.87
CA ILE A 103 -5.08 -11.69 5.54
C ILE A 103 -5.09 -10.17 5.44
N TYR A 104 -3.94 -9.57 5.20
CA TYR A 104 -3.84 -8.15 4.95
C TYR A 104 -4.19 -7.89 3.50
N VAL A 105 -5.06 -6.92 3.26
CA VAL A 105 -5.51 -6.59 1.90
C VAL A 105 -5.38 -5.10 1.65
N THR A 106 -4.96 -4.75 0.45
CA THR A 106 -4.91 -3.36 -0.03
C THR A 106 -6.05 -3.16 -1.02
N VAL A 107 -6.82 -2.09 -0.83
CA VAL A 107 -8.01 -1.78 -1.65
C VAL A 107 -7.70 -0.66 -2.62
N ASN A 108 -8.06 -0.83 -3.89
CA ASN A 108 -7.93 0.22 -4.91
C ASN A 108 -8.82 1.41 -4.52
N PRO A 109 -8.26 2.61 -4.31
CA PRO A 109 -9.08 3.78 -4.05
C PRO A 109 -9.97 4.13 -5.26
N SER A 110 -10.87 5.09 -5.08
CA SER A 110 -11.73 5.55 -6.17
C SER A 110 -10.97 6.30 -7.27
N GLY A 111 -9.73 6.72 -7.03
CA GLY A 111 -8.90 7.44 -7.99
C GLY A 111 -7.59 7.92 -7.37
N TYR A 112 -6.76 8.57 -8.18
CA TYR A 112 -5.49 9.13 -7.72
C TYR A 112 -5.68 10.12 -6.56
N LYS A 113 -4.79 10.05 -5.57
CA LYS A 113 -4.72 11.01 -4.48
C LYS A 113 -4.59 12.43 -5.02
N LYS A 114 -5.31 13.37 -4.42
CA LYS A 114 -5.19 14.78 -4.80
C LYS A 114 -3.92 15.41 -4.23
N VAL A 115 -3.23 16.19 -5.05
CA VAL A 115 -2.04 16.97 -4.72
C VAL A 115 -2.32 18.44 -4.95
N THR A 116 -1.63 19.30 -4.20
CA THR A 116 -1.80 20.75 -4.28
C THR A 116 -0.93 21.31 -5.39
N ILE A 117 -1.48 22.21 -6.21
CA ILE A 117 -0.70 22.94 -7.21
C ILE A 117 0.26 23.91 -6.49
N PRO A 118 1.58 23.81 -6.71
CA PRO A 118 2.55 24.71 -6.09
C PRO A 118 2.46 26.13 -6.65
N GLN A 119 3.08 27.09 -5.95
CA GLN A 119 3.17 28.48 -6.41
C GLN A 119 4.13 28.59 -7.61
N ILE A 120 3.58 28.52 -8.81
CA ILE A 120 4.33 28.53 -10.08
C ILE A 120 4.01 29.73 -10.97
N ILE A 121 3.19 30.66 -10.48
CA ILE A 121 2.89 31.92 -11.18
C ILE A 121 4.07 32.87 -10.98
N GLN A 122 4.45 33.59 -12.04
CA GLN A 122 5.68 34.40 -12.08
C GLN A 122 6.95 33.59 -11.78
N VAL A 123 6.95 32.32 -12.17
CA VAL A 123 8.14 31.45 -12.16
C VAL A 123 8.47 31.07 -13.60
N THR A 124 9.75 30.82 -13.89
CA THR A 124 10.16 30.37 -15.23
C THR A 124 9.53 29.02 -15.56
N GLN A 125 9.20 28.81 -16.84
CA GLN A 125 8.60 27.57 -17.35
C GLN A 125 9.36 26.32 -16.88
N ARG A 126 10.70 26.33 -16.99
CA ARG A 126 11.57 25.23 -16.55
C ARG A 126 11.44 24.91 -15.06
N ASN A 127 11.35 25.95 -14.22
CA ASN A 127 11.20 25.77 -12.78
C ASN A 127 9.78 25.29 -12.45
N ALA A 128 8.76 25.84 -13.11
CA ALA A 128 7.38 25.39 -12.96
C ALA A 128 7.22 23.90 -13.33
N GLU A 129 7.81 23.45 -14.44
CA GLU A 129 7.84 22.04 -14.83
C GLU A 129 8.47 21.14 -13.77
N SER A 130 9.56 21.58 -13.14
CA SER A 130 10.22 20.83 -12.08
C SER A 130 9.36 20.76 -10.81
N MET A 131 8.74 21.88 -10.43
CA MET A 131 7.85 21.97 -9.25
C MET A 131 6.59 21.13 -9.43
N LEU A 132 5.99 21.14 -10.62
CA LEU A 132 4.83 20.31 -10.94
C LEU A 132 5.17 18.81 -10.87
N ARG A 133 6.30 18.40 -11.48
CA ARG A 133 6.75 17.01 -11.41
C ARG A 133 7.04 16.55 -9.98
N ALA A 134 7.61 17.42 -9.15
CA ALA A 134 7.89 17.11 -7.74
C ALA A 134 6.64 16.77 -6.94
N VAL A 135 5.50 17.39 -7.24
CA VAL A 135 4.21 17.06 -6.61
C VAL A 135 3.43 15.97 -7.36
N GLY A 136 3.96 15.42 -8.45
CA GLY A 136 3.33 14.39 -9.26
C GLY A 136 2.26 14.90 -10.21
N LEU A 137 2.36 16.15 -10.65
CA LEU A 137 1.58 16.73 -11.75
C LEU A 137 2.42 16.78 -13.02
N GLU A 138 1.78 16.71 -14.18
CA GLU A 138 2.44 16.69 -15.49
C GLU A 138 2.13 17.97 -16.26
N VAL A 139 3.02 18.35 -17.19
CA VAL A 139 2.76 19.44 -18.13
C VAL A 139 2.22 18.85 -19.43
N ASP A 140 1.05 19.32 -19.86
CA ASP A 140 0.38 18.87 -21.09
C ASP A 140 0.98 19.56 -22.32
N ARG A 141 0.96 20.90 -22.28
CA ARG A 141 1.44 21.78 -23.34
C ARG A 141 1.77 23.15 -22.77
N ILE A 142 2.54 23.90 -23.54
CA ILE A 142 2.87 25.30 -23.24
C ILE A 142 2.27 26.16 -24.35
N SER A 143 1.53 27.19 -23.96
CA SER A 143 1.03 28.23 -24.85
C SER A 143 1.59 29.58 -24.44
N TYR A 144 1.60 30.53 -25.38
CA TYR A 144 2.25 31.83 -25.19
C TYR A 144 1.27 32.98 -25.36
N ILE A 145 1.50 34.04 -24.59
CA ILE A 145 0.78 35.32 -24.68
C ILE A 145 1.76 36.48 -24.75
N ASP A 146 1.30 37.61 -25.30
CA ASP A 146 2.08 38.85 -25.36
C ASP A 146 2.27 39.41 -23.94
N GLN A 147 3.46 39.14 -23.40
CA GLN A 147 3.90 39.57 -22.09
C GLN A 147 5.42 39.74 -22.08
N LEU A 148 5.90 40.76 -21.36
CA LEU A 148 7.33 41.09 -21.27
C LEU A 148 8.17 39.96 -20.64
N GLY A 149 7.61 39.23 -19.68
CA GLY A 149 8.27 38.13 -19.01
C GLY A 149 8.40 36.91 -19.93
N LYS A 150 9.47 36.86 -20.73
CA LYS A 150 9.76 35.70 -21.59
C LYS A 150 9.88 34.42 -20.76
N ASP A 151 9.17 33.38 -21.18
CA ASP A 151 9.12 32.05 -20.55
C ASP A 151 8.65 32.08 -19.08
N MET A 152 8.04 33.18 -18.62
CA MET A 152 7.44 33.30 -17.30
C MET A 152 6.00 32.80 -17.35
N VAL A 153 5.60 31.97 -16.38
CA VAL A 153 4.23 31.45 -16.28
C VAL A 153 3.30 32.53 -15.74
N TYR A 154 2.29 32.91 -16.51
CA TYR A 154 1.26 33.88 -16.11
C TYR A 154 -0.03 33.20 -15.67
N TYR A 155 -0.43 32.14 -16.37
CA TYR A 155 -1.66 31.40 -16.08
C TYR A 155 -1.44 29.90 -16.24
N ILE A 156 -2.32 29.14 -15.60
CA ILE A 156 -2.33 27.68 -15.71
C ILE A 156 -3.75 27.18 -15.95
N ARG A 157 -3.88 26.12 -16.74
CA ARG A 157 -5.17 25.50 -17.04
C ARG A 157 -5.10 23.98 -16.88
N HIS A 158 -6.22 23.39 -16.48
CA HIS A 158 -6.41 21.94 -16.47
C HIS A 158 -7.71 21.63 -17.20
N LYS A 159 -7.65 20.77 -18.23
CA LYS A 159 -8.79 20.43 -19.11
C LYS A 159 -9.53 21.67 -19.64
N GLY A 160 -8.76 22.67 -20.08
CA GLY A 160 -9.29 23.93 -20.62
C GLY A 160 -9.89 24.88 -19.58
N LYS A 161 -9.93 24.55 -18.29
CA LYS A 161 -10.40 25.47 -17.23
C LYS A 161 -9.23 26.12 -16.52
N ALA A 162 -9.35 27.41 -16.19
CA ALA A 162 -8.34 28.11 -15.39
C ALA A 162 -8.30 27.51 -13.97
N VAL A 163 -7.08 27.24 -13.48
CA VAL A 163 -6.81 26.77 -12.12
C VAL A 163 -5.80 27.71 -11.46
N LYS A 164 -5.69 27.65 -10.14
CA LYS A 164 -4.80 28.53 -9.36
C LYS A 164 -3.86 27.69 -8.49
N PRO A 165 -2.67 28.20 -8.18
CA PRO A 165 -1.87 27.64 -7.09
C PRO A 165 -2.69 27.49 -5.81
N GLY A 166 -2.49 26.38 -5.10
CA GLY A 166 -3.30 26.01 -3.94
C GLY A 166 -4.51 25.11 -4.26
N ASP A 167 -4.97 25.08 -5.52
CA ASP A 167 -6.01 24.14 -5.94
C ASP A 167 -5.50 22.68 -5.83
N LYS A 168 -6.44 21.74 -5.64
CA LYS A 168 -6.13 20.32 -5.52
C LYS A 168 -6.55 19.56 -6.77
N LEU A 169 -5.59 18.92 -7.42
CA LEU A 169 -5.82 18.06 -8.59
C LEU A 169 -5.38 16.62 -8.29
N PRO A 170 -6.03 15.60 -8.88
CA PRO A 170 -5.52 14.24 -8.82
C PRO A 170 -4.05 14.18 -9.27
N LYS A 171 -3.23 13.38 -8.60
CA LYS A 171 -1.89 13.02 -9.09
C LYS A 171 -1.99 12.52 -10.54
N THR A 172 -0.96 12.76 -11.35
CA THR A 172 -0.88 12.55 -12.80
C THR A 172 -1.80 13.44 -13.66
N SER A 173 -2.48 14.43 -13.07
CA SER A 173 -3.21 15.44 -13.84
C SER A 173 -2.26 16.28 -14.69
N LYS A 174 -2.68 16.58 -15.92
CA LYS A 174 -1.90 17.36 -16.88
C LYS A 174 -2.30 18.83 -16.91
N ILE A 175 -1.33 19.72 -16.77
CA ILE A 175 -1.52 21.17 -16.68
C ILE A 175 -0.95 21.84 -17.93
N GLU A 176 -1.73 22.73 -18.53
CA GLU A 176 -1.26 23.66 -19.56
C GLU A 176 -0.65 24.89 -18.88
N LEU A 177 0.57 25.24 -19.28
CA LEU A 177 1.24 26.47 -18.86
C LEU A 177 1.05 27.55 -19.91
N ILE A 178 0.59 28.73 -19.49
CA ILE A 178 0.49 29.91 -20.36
C ILE A 178 1.62 30.86 -19.97
N CYS A 179 2.61 30.97 -20.86
CA CYS A 179 3.84 31.72 -20.62
C CYS A 179 3.90 33.03 -21.42
N GLY A 180 4.74 33.96 -21.01
CA GLY A 180 5.02 35.17 -21.79
C GLY A 180 6.00 34.90 -22.93
N ASN A 181 5.78 35.53 -24.09
CA ASN A 181 6.67 35.41 -25.24
C ASN A 181 7.79 36.47 -25.29
N GLY A 182 7.82 37.42 -24.35
CA GLY A 182 8.77 38.54 -24.33
C GLY A 182 8.32 39.79 -25.11
N THR A 183 7.07 39.81 -25.62
CA THR A 183 6.54 40.93 -26.42
C THR A 183 5.79 41.94 -25.55
N ILE A 184 5.85 43.22 -25.92
CA ILE A 184 5.05 44.28 -25.27
C ILE A 184 3.55 44.00 -25.53
N PRO A 185 2.73 43.84 -24.48
CA PRO A 185 1.29 43.67 -24.63
C PRO A 185 0.66 44.84 -25.39
N GLY A 186 -0.33 44.58 -26.24
CA GLY A 186 -1.05 45.63 -26.97
C GLY A 186 -1.65 46.71 -26.06
N SER A 187 -2.05 46.35 -24.84
CA SER A 187 -2.56 47.29 -23.81
C SER A 187 -1.49 48.25 -23.26
N ALA A 188 -0.21 47.90 -23.39
CA ALA A 188 0.92 48.70 -22.91
C ALA A 188 1.56 49.56 -24.02
N ARG A 189 1.10 49.45 -25.27
CA ARG A 189 1.55 50.31 -26.37
C ARG A 189 0.91 51.68 -26.21
N VAL A 190 1.67 52.65 -25.71
CA VAL A 190 1.27 54.06 -25.73
C VAL A 190 1.14 54.48 -27.20
N LYS A 191 -0.06 54.91 -27.62
CA LYS A 191 -0.23 55.56 -28.92
C LYS A 191 0.46 56.92 -28.84
N ASP A 192 1.60 57.03 -29.51
CA ASP A 192 2.23 58.32 -29.74
C ASP A 192 1.42 59.07 -30.82
N ASP A 193 0.32 59.71 -30.40
CA ASP A 193 -0.49 60.60 -31.25
C ASP A 193 0.12 62.02 -31.23
N SER A 194 1.42 62.15 -31.46
CA SER A 194 2.06 63.46 -31.61
C SER A 194 2.67 63.63 -33.02
N ARG A 195 1.90 64.30 -33.89
CA ARG A 195 2.33 64.79 -35.20
C ARG A 195 1.87 66.23 -35.38
#